data_AF-F9RGA5-F1
#
_entry.id   AF-F9RGA5-F1
#
_cell.length_a   1.000
_cell.length_b   1.000
_cell.length_c   1.000
_cell.angle_alpha   90.00
_cell.angle_beta   90.00
_cell.angle_gamma   90.00
#
_symmetry.space_group_name_H-M   'P 1'
#
loop_
_entity.id
_entity.type
_entity.pdbx_description
1 polymer ?
#
loop_
_entity_poly.entity_id
_entity_poly.type
_entity_poly.pdbx_seq_one_letter_code
_entity_poly.pdbx_strand_id
1 'polypeptide(L)'
;MNDELLTELRRLQKTRGDLSAFSSHDDFLPWSDEIPPLLEFDESLCNKFVFWADHVKSAYRMGRSHHDALGECIGVVNQAIKKLEIRASSNIEPHQTEPASDLCYPDKITLKWLYQHVPWSMWVGFIGVLITTFSLGIVFSETELYNSLKPSSEISNVKTKT
;
A
#
# COMPACT_ATOMS: atom_id res chain seq x y z
N MET A 1 22.88 -0.52 -21.67
CA MET A 1 21.50 -0.88 -22.06
C MET A 1 20.47 0.09 -21.48
N ASN A 2 20.49 0.37 -20.17
CA ASN A 2 19.55 1.34 -19.57
C ASN A 2 19.78 2.80 -20.03
N ASP A 3 21.04 3.19 -20.30
CA ASP A 3 21.35 4.57 -20.72
C ASP A 3 20.80 4.90 -22.12
N GLU A 4 20.85 3.95 -23.06
CA GLU A 4 20.32 4.11 -24.41
C GLU A 4 18.79 4.23 -24.40
N LEU A 5 18.10 3.39 -23.61
CA LEU A 5 16.66 3.48 -23.39
C LEU A 5 16.25 4.81 -22.76
N LEU A 6 17.03 5.30 -21.80
CA LEU A 6 16.77 6.57 -21.13
C LEU A 6 17.00 7.76 -22.06
N THR A 7 18.02 7.72 -22.92
CA THR A 7 18.22 8.73 -23.98
C THR A 7 17.03 8.77 -24.94
N GLU A 8 16.55 7.60 -25.37
CA GLU A 8 15.45 7.50 -26.32
C GLU A 8 14.10 7.94 -25.71
N LEU A 9 13.83 7.55 -24.45
CA LEU A 9 12.64 8.03 -23.73
C LEU A 9 12.69 9.53 -23.46
N ARG A 10 13.88 10.10 -23.18
CA ARG A 10 14.05 11.56 -23.06
C ARG A 10 13.81 12.28 -24.39
N ARG A 11 14.18 11.70 -25.52
CA ARG A 11 13.86 12.24 -26.86
C ARG A 11 12.34 12.36 -27.05
N LEU A 12 11.59 11.39 -26.54
CA LEU A 12 10.14 11.33 -26.65
C LEU A 12 9.38 12.01 -25.50
N GLN A 13 10.11 12.62 -24.56
CA GLN A 13 9.53 13.27 -23.39
C GLN A 13 8.71 14.50 -23.78
N LYS A 14 7.50 14.59 -23.21
CA LYS A 14 6.61 15.74 -23.33
C LYS A 14 6.14 16.19 -21.95
N THR A 15 5.77 17.46 -21.83
CA THR A 15 5.30 18.03 -20.56
C THR A 15 3.80 17.83 -20.39
N ARG A 16 3.38 17.32 -19.23
CA ARG A 16 1.95 17.15 -18.91
C ARG A 16 1.29 18.52 -18.75
N GLY A 17 0.15 18.72 -19.40
CA GLY A 17 -0.61 19.98 -19.35
C GLY A 17 -0.21 21.00 -20.41
N ASP A 18 0.82 20.70 -21.22
CA ASP A 18 1.09 21.45 -22.43
C ASP A 18 0.11 21.05 -23.52
N LEU A 19 -0.88 21.93 -23.75
CA LEU A 19 -1.89 21.76 -24.80
C LEU A 19 -1.29 21.81 -26.21
N SER A 20 -0.04 22.25 -26.36
CA SER A 20 0.68 22.29 -27.63
C SER A 20 1.58 21.06 -27.86
N ALA A 21 1.64 20.14 -26.90
CA ALA A 21 2.51 18.96 -26.97
C ALA A 21 2.23 18.08 -28.20
N PHE A 22 1.00 18.13 -28.73
CA PHE A 22 0.61 17.55 -30.00
C PHE A 22 -0.23 18.58 -30.75
N SER A 23 0.21 18.95 -31.96
CA SER A 23 -0.51 19.94 -32.79
C SER A 23 -1.74 19.30 -33.46
N SER A 24 -1.69 17.99 -33.69
CA SER A 24 -2.78 17.19 -34.23
C SER A 24 -2.76 15.76 -33.68
N HIS A 25 -3.86 15.03 -33.86
CA HIS A 25 -3.91 13.60 -33.57
C HIS A 25 -2.92 12.79 -34.42
N ASP A 26 -2.63 13.26 -35.63
CA ASP A 26 -1.67 12.63 -36.54
C ASP A 26 -0.24 12.69 -35.99
N ASP A 27 0.06 13.62 -35.09
CA ASP A 27 1.34 13.68 -34.37
C ASP A 27 1.38 12.72 -33.17
N PHE A 28 0.21 12.36 -32.61
CA PHE A 28 0.11 11.47 -31.46
C PHE A 28 0.30 10.01 -31.84
N LEU A 29 -0.24 9.58 -32.98
CA LEU A 29 -0.17 8.18 -33.44
C LEU A 29 1.27 7.65 -33.55
N PRO A 30 2.18 8.27 -34.33
CA PRO A 30 3.55 7.78 -34.45
C PRO A 30 4.28 7.83 -33.11
N TRP A 31 4.08 8.88 -32.31
CA TRP A 31 4.62 8.95 -30.95
C TRP A 31 4.12 7.81 -30.08
N SER A 32 2.84 7.47 -30.15
CA SER A 32 2.23 6.41 -29.33
C SER A 32 2.72 5.01 -29.72
N ASP A 33 3.16 4.81 -30.96
CA ASP A 33 3.64 3.52 -31.43
C ASP A 33 5.13 3.29 -31.11
N GLU A 34 5.91 4.38 -30.91
CA GLU A 34 7.33 4.32 -30.51
C GLU A 34 7.54 4.02 -29.02
N ILE A 35 6.56 4.32 -28.17
CA ILE A 35 6.68 4.22 -26.71
C ILE A 35 6.58 2.77 -26.14
N PRO A 36 5.66 1.89 -26.59
CA PRO A 36 5.49 0.56 -25.99
C PRO A 36 6.76 -0.32 -25.98
N PRO A 37 7.57 -0.39 -27.06
CA PRO A 37 8.84 -1.15 -27.04
C PRO A 37 9.83 -0.61 -26.00
N LEU A 38 9.83 0.71 -25.77
CA LEU A 38 10.70 1.35 -24.78
C LEU A 38 10.23 1.15 -23.34
N LEU A 39 8.98 0.73 -23.14
CA LEU A 39 8.38 0.43 -21.84
C LEU A 39 8.41 -1.06 -21.48
N GLU A 40 8.94 -1.95 -22.33
CA GLU A 40 8.99 -3.40 -22.07
C GLU A 40 9.73 -3.77 -20.78
N PHE A 41 10.62 -2.90 -20.28
CA PHE A 41 11.29 -3.12 -18.99
C PHE A 41 10.35 -3.09 -17.78
N ASP A 42 9.13 -2.55 -17.93
CA ASP A 42 8.10 -2.48 -16.91
C ASP A 42 6.72 -2.74 -17.51
N GLU A 43 6.30 -4.00 -17.43
CA GLU A 43 5.02 -4.49 -17.93
C GLU A 43 3.81 -3.70 -17.39
N SER A 44 3.88 -3.22 -16.13
CA SER A 44 2.80 -2.43 -15.53
C SER A 44 2.67 -1.05 -16.20
N LEU A 45 3.79 -0.38 -16.44
CA LEU A 45 3.80 0.90 -17.14
C LEU A 45 3.42 0.74 -18.61
N CYS A 46 3.88 -0.32 -19.28
CA CYS A 46 3.52 -0.62 -20.65
C CYS A 46 2.00 -0.83 -20.80
N ASN A 47 1.40 -1.70 -19.97
CA ASN A 47 -0.04 -1.95 -19.97
C ASN A 47 -0.86 -0.67 -19.68
N LYS A 48 -0.41 0.14 -18.72
CA LYS A 48 -1.05 1.41 -18.39
C LYS A 48 -0.98 2.39 -19.56
N PHE A 49 0.17 2.46 -20.25
CA PHE A 49 0.32 3.30 -21.43
C PHE A 49 -0.63 2.87 -22.56
N VAL A 50 -0.65 1.58 -22.90
CA VAL A 50 -1.52 1.03 -23.96
C VAL A 50 -2.99 1.32 -23.66
N PHE A 51 -3.43 1.12 -22.42
CA PHE A 51 -4.80 1.42 -22.01
C PHE A 51 -5.21 2.88 -22.26
N TRP A 52 -4.33 3.83 -21.93
CA TRP A 52 -4.61 5.25 -22.14
C TRP A 52 -4.46 5.65 -23.61
N ALA A 53 -3.50 5.07 -24.34
CA ALA A 53 -3.33 5.32 -25.77
C ALA A 53 -4.57 4.87 -26.55
N ASP A 54 -5.15 3.72 -26.21
CA ASP A 54 -6.41 3.25 -26.80
C ASP A 54 -7.57 4.19 -26.47
N HIS A 55 -7.61 4.74 -25.24
CA HIS A 55 -8.60 5.75 -24.87
C HIS A 55 -8.46 7.04 -25.69
N VAL A 56 -7.23 7.51 -25.96
CA VAL A 56 -6.99 8.68 -26.82
C VAL A 56 -7.44 8.38 -28.26
N LYS A 57 -7.04 7.23 -28.81
CA LYS A 57 -7.41 6.78 -30.17
C LYS A 57 -8.94 6.66 -30.31
N SER A 58 -9.62 6.10 -29.30
CA SER A 58 -11.08 5.97 -29.27
C SER A 58 -11.80 7.31 -29.14
N ALA A 59 -11.37 8.16 -28.20
CA ALA A 59 -11.96 9.48 -27.98
C ALA A 59 -11.84 10.38 -29.21
N TYR A 60 -10.71 10.31 -29.92
CA TYR A 60 -10.52 11.01 -31.18
C TYR A 60 -11.51 10.55 -32.27
N ARG A 61 -11.65 9.23 -32.47
CA ARG A 61 -12.61 8.67 -33.44
C ARG A 61 -14.06 9.06 -33.14
N MET A 62 -14.38 9.34 -31.88
CA MET A 62 -15.70 9.80 -31.43
C MET A 62 -15.85 11.32 -31.40
N GLY A 63 -14.81 12.10 -31.76
CA GLY A 63 -14.83 13.57 -31.71
C GLY A 63 -14.96 14.14 -30.29
N ARG A 64 -14.52 13.39 -29.26
CA ARG A 64 -14.60 13.79 -27.85
C ARG A 64 -13.29 14.42 -27.37
N SER A 65 -13.39 15.21 -26.30
CA SER A 65 -12.21 15.70 -25.59
C SER A 65 -11.35 14.53 -25.10
N HIS A 66 -10.05 14.60 -25.38
CA HIS A 66 -9.08 13.53 -25.10
C HIS A 66 -7.89 14.03 -24.29
N HIS A 67 -7.94 15.27 -23.80
CA HIS A 67 -6.83 15.92 -23.07
C HIS A 67 -6.44 15.15 -21.80
N ASP A 68 -7.42 14.56 -21.10
CA ASP A 68 -7.16 13.81 -19.87
C ASP A 68 -6.38 12.51 -20.15
N ALA A 69 -6.85 11.72 -21.11
CA ALA A 69 -6.19 10.47 -21.51
C ALA A 69 -4.80 10.73 -22.13
N LEU A 70 -4.65 11.81 -22.90
CA LEU A 70 -3.38 12.27 -23.45
C LEU A 70 -2.40 12.65 -22.32
N GLY A 71 -2.88 13.39 -21.32
CA GLY A 71 -2.10 13.77 -20.15
C GLY A 71 -1.63 12.56 -19.34
N GLU A 72 -2.45 11.51 -19.25
CA GLU A 72 -2.07 10.24 -18.63
C GLU A 72 -1.00 9.49 -19.43
N CYS A 73 -1.09 9.43 -20.77
CA CYS A 73 -0.04 8.85 -21.61
C CYS A 73 1.32 9.53 -21.38
N ILE A 74 1.33 10.87 -21.40
CA ILE A 74 2.52 11.69 -21.12
C ILE A 74 3.02 11.44 -19.69
N GLY A 75 2.10 11.29 -18.73
CA GLY A 75 2.41 10.99 -17.34
C GLY A 75 3.14 9.65 -17.17
N VAL A 76 2.69 8.60 -17.87
CA VAL A 76 3.31 7.27 -17.84
C VAL A 76 4.73 7.30 -18.40
N VAL A 77 4.96 8.01 -19.51
CA VAL A 77 6.31 8.17 -20.08
C VAL A 77 7.24 8.91 -19.11
N ASN A 78 6.77 10.01 -18.50
CA ASN A 78 7.54 10.73 -17.49
C ASN A 78 7.84 9.88 -16.25
N GLN A 79 6.91 9.02 -15.84
CA GLN A 79 7.12 8.08 -14.74
C GLN A 79 8.17 7.02 -15.10
N ALA A 80 8.15 6.50 -16.33
CA ALA A 80 9.15 5.57 -16.84
C ALA A 80 10.55 6.18 -16.88
N ILE A 81 10.69 7.42 -17.37
CA ILE A 81 11.95 8.18 -17.36
C ILE A 81 12.48 8.30 -15.94
N LYS A 82 11.66 8.79 -15.00
CA LYS A 82 12.08 8.92 -13.59
C LYS A 82 12.50 7.59 -12.97
N LYS A 83 11.79 6.50 -13.27
CA LYS A 83 12.12 5.16 -12.77
C LYS A 83 13.48 4.69 -13.29
N LEU A 84 13.78 4.94 -14.57
CA LEU A 84 15.08 4.63 -15.16
C LEU A 84 16.19 5.55 -14.63
N GLU A 85 15.91 6.84 -14.43
CA GLU A 85 16.85 7.80 -13.83
C GLU A 85 17.26 7.40 -12.42
N ILE A 86 16.30 6.98 -11.59
CA ILE A 86 16.56 6.49 -10.23
C ILE A 86 17.42 5.22 -10.31
N ARG A 87 17.11 4.30 -11.22
CA ARG A 87 17.88 3.06 -11.42
C ARG A 87 19.30 3.30 -11.96
N ALA A 88 19.48 4.31 -12.81
CA ALA A 88 20.78 4.70 -13.33
C ALA A 88 21.62 5.43 -12.27
N SER A 89 20.99 6.27 -11.46
CA SER A 89 21.63 6.99 -10.35
C SER A 89 22.05 6.04 -9.21
N SER A 90 21.31 4.94 -9.01
CA SER A 90 21.65 3.87 -8.05
C SER A 90 22.72 2.88 -8.55
N ASN A 91 23.32 3.11 -9.73
CA ASN A 91 24.63 2.54 -10.07
C ASN A 91 25.80 3.28 -9.39
N ILE A 92 25.53 4.39 -8.69
CA ILE A 92 26.43 4.99 -7.70
C ILE A 92 25.80 4.70 -6.34
N GLU A 93 26.29 3.64 -5.71
CA GLU A 93 25.79 2.99 -4.49
C GLU A 93 24.42 2.29 -4.62
N PRO A 94 24.35 0.99 -4.25
CA PRO A 94 23.09 0.27 -4.22
C PRO A 94 22.25 0.81 -3.06
N HIS A 95 21.45 1.83 -3.33
CA HIS A 95 20.28 2.10 -2.49
C HIS A 95 19.28 0.99 -2.80
N GLN A 96 19.47 -0.12 -2.07
CA GLN A 96 18.43 -0.96 -1.51
C GLN A 96 17.05 -0.72 -2.18
N THR A 97 16.77 -1.50 -3.22
CA THR A 97 15.55 -2.29 -3.13
C THR A 97 15.64 -2.91 -1.75
N GLU A 98 14.80 -2.57 -0.79
CA GLU A 98 14.80 -3.35 0.44
C GLU A 98 14.65 -4.80 -0.02
N PRO A 99 15.68 -5.67 0.08
CA PRO A 99 15.38 -7.08 0.21
C PRO A 99 14.48 -7.11 1.44
N ALA A 100 13.37 -7.85 1.38
CA ALA A 100 12.48 -8.09 2.51
C ALA A 100 13.31 -7.96 3.79
N SER A 101 13.13 -6.83 4.49
CA SER A 101 14.11 -6.35 5.46
C SER A 101 14.43 -7.58 6.28
N ASP A 102 15.69 -8.02 6.29
CA ASP A 102 16.14 -8.99 7.27
C ASP A 102 15.60 -8.41 8.56
N LEU A 103 14.54 -9.02 9.10
CA LEU A 103 13.94 -8.60 10.35
C LEU A 103 15.06 -8.89 11.32
N CYS A 104 15.92 -7.91 11.53
CA CYS A 104 16.90 -7.88 12.58
C CYS A 104 16.02 -7.74 13.81
N TYR A 105 15.50 -8.89 14.25
CA TYR A 105 14.71 -9.00 15.45
C TYR A 105 15.57 -8.36 16.52
N PRO A 106 15.09 -7.29 17.18
CA PRO A 106 15.90 -6.65 18.19
C PRO A 106 16.21 -7.71 19.24
N ASP A 107 17.50 -7.93 19.53
CA ASP A 107 17.95 -8.86 20.58
C ASP A 107 17.26 -8.60 21.93
N LYS A 108 16.69 -7.39 22.10
CA LYS A 108 15.91 -6.98 23.26
C LYS A 108 14.64 -6.26 22.82
N ILE A 109 13.50 -6.90 23.04
CA ILE A 109 12.19 -6.27 22.97
C ILE A 109 12.07 -5.35 24.19
N THR A 110 12.16 -4.04 23.98
CA THR A 110 11.95 -3.03 25.04
C THR A 110 10.50 -2.54 25.03
N LEU A 111 9.96 -2.11 26.18
CA LEU A 111 8.60 -1.53 26.25
C LEU A 111 8.43 -0.34 25.29
N LYS A 112 9.50 0.48 25.16
CA LYS A 112 9.52 1.61 24.23
C LYS A 112 9.36 1.15 22.78
N TRP A 113 10.06 0.09 22.39
CA TRP A 113 9.97 -0.47 21.05
C TRP A 113 8.56 -1.01 20.76
N LEU A 114 7.99 -1.74 21.72
CA LEU A 114 6.67 -2.35 21.59
C LEU A 114 5.58 -1.29 21.37
N TYR A 115 5.60 -0.20 22.13
CA TYR A 115 4.64 0.89 21.96
C TYR A 115 4.77 1.58 20.60
N GLN A 116 5.99 1.70 20.07
CA GLN A 116 6.25 2.42 18.82
C GLN A 116 5.92 1.58 17.57
N HIS A 117 6.05 0.26 17.61
CA HIS A 117 5.92 -0.61 16.43
C HIS A 117 4.65 -1.46 16.42
N VAL A 118 3.95 -1.61 17.55
CA VAL A 118 2.71 -2.40 17.59
C VAL A 118 1.53 -1.52 17.15
N PRO A 119 0.77 -1.93 16.12
CA PRO A 119 -0.39 -1.16 15.66
C PRO A 119 -1.47 -1.07 16.76
N TRP A 120 -2.18 0.05 16.81
CA TRP A 120 -3.20 0.32 17.81
C TRP A 120 -4.30 -0.75 17.88
N SER A 121 -4.60 -1.41 16.74
CA SER A 121 -5.55 -2.51 16.67
C SER A 121 -5.19 -3.70 17.56
N MET A 122 -3.90 -4.01 17.71
CA MET A 122 -3.45 -5.11 18.58
C MET A 122 -3.67 -4.78 20.06
N TRP A 123 -3.47 -3.51 20.47
CA TRP A 123 -3.75 -3.05 21.83
C TRP A 123 -5.24 -3.11 22.18
N VAL A 124 -6.10 -2.68 21.25
CA VAL A 124 -7.56 -2.77 21.42
C VAL A 124 -8.00 -4.23 21.56
N GLY A 125 -7.43 -5.13 20.74
CA GLY A 125 -7.69 -6.57 20.85
C GLY A 125 -7.29 -7.13 22.23
N PHE A 126 -6.11 -6.79 22.73
CA PHE A 126 -5.62 -7.24 24.04
C PHE A 126 -6.52 -6.76 25.19
N ILE A 127 -6.89 -5.48 25.18
CA ILE A 127 -7.82 -4.92 26.17
C ILE A 127 -9.20 -5.59 26.06
N GLY A 128 -9.67 -5.84 24.83
CA GLY A 128 -10.92 -6.55 24.57
C GLY A 128 -10.93 -7.94 25.21
N VAL A 129 -9.88 -8.74 24.99
CA VAL A 129 -9.75 -10.08 25.58
C VAL A 129 -9.74 -10.03 27.10
N LEU A 130 -9.03 -9.05 27.70
CA LEU A 130 -9.02 -8.86 29.15
C LEU A 130 -10.42 -8.58 29.70
N ILE A 131 -11.15 -7.65 29.08
CA ILE A 131 -12.52 -7.31 29.49
C ILE A 131 -13.43 -8.52 29.31
N THR A 132 -13.37 -9.20 28.17
CA THR A 132 -14.20 -10.38 27.89
C THR A 132 -13.97 -11.48 28.91
N THR A 133 -12.71 -11.80 29.21
CA THR A 133 -12.36 -12.84 30.19
C THR A 133 -12.84 -12.45 31.59
N PHE A 134 -12.67 -11.19 31.98
CA PHE A 134 -13.11 -10.67 33.26
C PHE A 134 -14.63 -10.73 33.41
N SER A 135 -15.37 -10.25 32.41
CA SER A 135 -16.84 -10.32 32.39
C SER A 135 -17.35 -11.76 32.44
N LEU A 136 -16.69 -12.67 31.73
CA LEU A 136 -17.05 -14.09 31.76
C LEU A 136 -16.85 -14.70 33.15
N GLY A 137 -15.79 -14.29 33.86
CA GLY A 137 -15.56 -14.70 35.25
C GLY A 137 -16.63 -14.20 36.23
N ILE A 138 -17.12 -12.96 36.06
CA ILE A 138 -18.23 -12.43 36.87
C ILE A 138 -19.50 -13.26 36.65
N VAL A 139 -19.87 -13.49 35.39
CA VAL A 139 -21.05 -14.28 35.05
C VAL A 139 -20.91 -15.70 35.60
N PHE A 140 -19.72 -16.31 35.46
CA PHE A 140 -19.45 -17.64 36.01
C PHE A 140 -19.62 -17.68 37.53
N SER A 141 -19.21 -16.63 38.26
CA SER A 141 -19.40 -16.56 39.72
C SER A 141 -20.87 -16.51 40.15
N GLU A 142 -21.78 -16.05 39.28
CA GLU A 142 -23.22 -16.04 39.56
C GLU A 142 -23.91 -17.35 39.18
N THR A 143 -23.24 -18.24 38.42
CA THR A 143 -23.82 -19.52 38.01
C THR A 143 -24.08 -20.45 39.19
N GLU A 144 -25.15 -21.25 39.09
CA GLU A 144 -25.55 -22.25 40.09
C GLU A 144 -24.44 -23.26 40.39
N LEU A 145 -23.59 -23.54 39.40
CA LEU A 145 -22.48 -24.47 39.51
C LEU A 145 -21.41 -23.95 40.49
N TYR A 146 -21.07 -22.65 40.43
CA TYR A 146 -20.17 -22.03 41.41
C TYR A 146 -20.80 -21.98 42.81
N ASN A 147 -22.08 -21.64 42.91
CA ASN A 147 -22.81 -21.60 44.19
C ASN A 147 -22.96 -22.99 44.84
N SER A 148 -23.11 -24.05 44.05
CA SER A 148 -23.17 -25.44 44.54
C SER A 148 -21.84 -25.95 45.12
N LEU A 149 -20.73 -25.40 44.63
CA LEU A 149 -19.37 -25.74 45.08
C LEU A 149 -18.87 -24.83 46.21
N LYS A 150 -19.53 -23.69 46.43
CA LYS A 150 -19.22 -22.79 47.54
C LYS A 150 -19.71 -23.45 48.84
N PRO A 151 -18.82 -23.88 49.75
CA PRO A 151 -19.24 -24.43 51.02
C PRO A 151 -20.02 -23.35 51.79
N SER A 152 -21.26 -23.66 52.15
CA SER A 152 -22.08 -22.81 53.00
C SER A 152 -21.40 -22.72 54.36
N SER A 153 -20.75 -21.60 54.66
CA SER A 153 -20.30 -21.30 56.02
C SER A 153 -21.54 -20.96 56.85
N GLU A 154 -22.29 -22.00 57.26
CA GLU A 154 -23.24 -21.88 58.35
C GLU A 154 -22.47 -21.50 59.61
N ILE A 155 -22.52 -20.21 59.93
CA ILE A 155 -22.21 -19.71 61.26
C ILE A 155 -23.27 -20.31 62.19
N SER A 156 -22.93 -21.44 62.82
CA SER A 156 -23.71 -22.03 63.89
C SER A 156 -23.78 -21.02 65.04
N ASN A 157 -24.95 -20.40 65.15
CA ASN A 157 -25.35 -19.48 66.21
C ASN A 157 -25.47 -20.27 67.52
N VAL A 158 -24.40 -20.34 68.33
CA VAL A 158 -24.49 -20.86 69.70
C VAL A 158 -25.07 -19.77 70.58
N LYS A 159 -26.40 -19.81 70.70
CA LYS A 159 -27.20 -19.04 71.65
C LYS A 159 -26.92 -19.60 73.06
N THR A 160 -25.93 -19.06 73.78
CA THR A 160 -25.75 -19.34 75.21
C THR A 160 -26.85 -18.66 76.00
N LYS A 161 -27.74 -19.48 76.55
CA LYS A 161 -28.81 -19.11 77.47
C LYS A 161 -28.23 -19.22 78.89
N THR A 162 -28.12 -18.09 79.60
CA THR A 162 -27.96 -18.06 81.07
C THR A 162 -28.77 -16.89 81.61
#